data_AF-A0A6A6YD83-F1
#
_entry.id   AF-A0A6A6YD83-F1
#
_cell.length_a   1.000
_cell.length_b   1.000
_cell.length_c   1.000
_cell.angle_alpha   90.00
_cell.angle_beta   90.00
_cell.angle_gamma   90.00
#
_symmetry.space_group_name_H-M   'P 1'
#
loop_
_entity.id
_entity.type
_entity.pdbx_description
1 polymer ?
#
loop_
_entity_poly.entity_id
_entity_poly.type
_entity_poly.pdbx_seq_one_letter_code
_entity_poly.pdbx_strand_id
1 'polypeptide(L)'
;MAAFETDSPPPVAQLVGSKEKDFTEWFKEYTTADGNDLTEDSDIIQAVNSDDLDADFVEQQIRDSAPKGPITKGFCAKCEDLFNDWPTLGGSSTREYSSKPDPDAEGWEHGVARSWSTYELEASTRAGCKFCTFLLQQLKDSNLLDTFCKIEARLYDLNDNPVSSSSVQNWGTNPIQLLWLNLPGKLIAMTSCLMYLTPRTSGCQLALKAMNYVQATMTAHCLPDWSQ
;
A
#
# COMPACT_ATOMS: atom_id res chain seq x y z
N MET A 1 -35.98 -19.72 -17.88
CA MET A 1 -35.04 -18.96 -18.71
C MET A 1 -35.04 -17.54 -18.19
N ALA A 2 -34.08 -17.19 -17.35
CA ALA A 2 -33.91 -15.83 -16.84
C ALA A 2 -32.98 -15.07 -17.80
N ALA A 3 -33.41 -13.89 -18.24
CA ALA A 3 -32.63 -13.03 -19.11
C ALA A 3 -31.46 -12.45 -18.30
N PHE A 4 -30.24 -12.64 -18.81
CA PHE A 4 -29.06 -11.89 -18.35
C PHE A 4 -29.18 -10.49 -18.95
N GLU A 5 -29.53 -9.51 -18.11
CA GLU A 5 -29.34 -8.10 -18.44
C GLU A 5 -27.83 -7.84 -18.49
N THR A 6 -27.36 -7.44 -19.66
CA THR A 6 -25.98 -7.02 -19.89
C THR A 6 -25.78 -5.65 -19.26
N ASP A 7 -25.13 -5.60 -18.09
CA ASP A 7 -24.64 -4.36 -17.51
C ASP A 7 -23.70 -3.68 -18.50
N SER A 8 -24.15 -2.55 -19.04
CA SER A 8 -23.28 -1.67 -19.80
C SER A 8 -22.29 -1.03 -18.83
N PRO A 9 -20.98 -1.05 -19.12
CA PRO A 9 -19.99 -0.40 -18.27
C PRO A 9 -20.32 1.09 -18.11
N PRO A 10 -20.07 1.68 -16.93
CA PRO A 10 -20.40 3.08 -16.67
C PRO A 10 -19.69 4.00 -17.65
N PRO A 11 -20.25 5.20 -17.93
CA PRO A 11 -19.66 6.13 -18.87
C PRO A 11 -18.32 6.61 -18.32
N VAL A 12 -17.24 6.35 -19.05
CA VAL A 12 -15.94 7.00 -18.81
C VAL A 12 -16.14 8.50 -19.04
N ALA A 13 -15.93 9.31 -18.01
CA ALA A 13 -16.06 10.75 -18.10
C ALA A 13 -15.12 11.26 -19.21
N GLN A 14 -15.67 11.92 -20.23
CA GLN A 14 -14.87 12.46 -21.32
C GLN A 14 -14.09 13.69 -20.81
N LEU A 15 -12.77 13.55 -20.68
CA LEU A 15 -11.88 14.67 -20.41
C LEU A 15 -12.00 15.72 -21.52
N VAL A 16 -12.29 16.97 -21.16
CA VAL A 16 -12.34 18.10 -22.09
C VAL A 16 -10.91 18.43 -22.54
N GLY A 17 -10.67 18.57 -23.84
CA GLY A 17 -9.33 18.48 -24.46
C GLY A 17 -8.20 19.39 -23.96
N SER A 18 -8.45 20.42 -23.14
CA SER A 18 -7.36 21.13 -22.43
C SER A 18 -6.86 20.35 -21.21
N LYS A 19 -7.77 19.76 -20.42
CA LYS A 19 -7.43 18.92 -19.26
C LYS A 19 -6.70 17.65 -19.69
N GLU A 20 -7.10 17.06 -20.82
CA GLU A 20 -6.45 15.86 -21.35
C GLU A 20 -4.97 16.09 -21.69
N LYS A 21 -4.65 17.27 -22.26
CA LYS A 21 -3.27 17.65 -22.57
C LYS A 21 -2.44 17.84 -21.30
N ASP A 22 -2.99 18.53 -20.31
CA ASP A 22 -2.32 18.78 -19.03
C ASP A 22 -2.06 17.45 -18.27
N PHE A 23 -3.01 16.51 -18.31
CA PHE A 23 -2.86 15.18 -17.70
C PHE A 23 -1.79 14.35 -18.41
N THR A 24 -1.75 14.40 -19.74
CA THR A 24 -0.76 13.66 -20.53
C THR A 24 0.66 14.16 -20.28
N GLU A 25 0.84 15.48 -20.17
CA GLU A 25 2.14 16.09 -19.87
C GLU A 25 2.61 15.74 -18.45
N TRP A 26 1.73 15.91 -17.45
CA TRP A 26 1.99 15.49 -16.08
C TRP A 26 2.37 14.00 -16.01
N PHE A 27 1.61 13.12 -16.67
CA PHE A 27 1.85 11.68 -16.62
C PHE A 27 3.21 11.30 -17.22
N LYS A 28 3.60 11.94 -18.33
CA LYS A 28 4.91 11.72 -18.95
C LYS A 28 6.03 12.14 -18.01
N GLU A 29 5.91 13.32 -17.40
CA GLU A 29 6.89 13.80 -16.43
C GLU A 29 6.92 12.88 -15.20
N TYR A 30 5.75 12.44 -14.74
CA TYR A 30 5.58 11.62 -13.55
C TYR A 30 6.24 10.29 -13.75
N THR A 31 5.91 9.58 -14.82
CA THR A 31 6.49 8.26 -15.14
C THR A 31 7.99 8.32 -15.38
N THR A 32 8.50 9.40 -15.99
CA THR A 32 9.93 9.58 -16.29
C THR A 32 10.77 9.93 -15.06
N ALA A 33 10.20 10.61 -14.06
CA ALA A 33 10.92 10.97 -12.84
C ALA A 33 11.40 9.72 -12.07
N ASP A 34 12.65 9.76 -11.60
CA ASP A 34 13.13 8.73 -10.67
C ASP A 34 12.32 8.82 -9.39
N GLY A 35 11.75 7.70 -8.98
CA GLY A 35 10.89 7.66 -7.82
C GLY A 35 11.62 7.98 -6.50
N ASN A 36 12.94 7.84 -6.45
CA ASN A 36 13.74 8.23 -5.28
C ASN A 36 13.88 9.75 -5.15
N ASP A 37 13.68 10.47 -6.25
CA ASP A 37 13.71 11.94 -6.29
C ASP A 37 12.32 12.54 -6.04
N LEU A 38 11.27 11.72 -6.04
CA LEU A 38 9.89 12.16 -5.78
C LEU A 38 9.61 12.22 -4.27
N THR A 39 9.37 13.43 -3.81
CA THR A 39 8.93 13.76 -2.45
C THR A 39 7.57 14.45 -2.47
N GLU A 40 6.92 14.56 -1.31
CA GLU A 40 5.67 15.34 -1.15
C GLU A 40 5.80 16.79 -1.64
N ASP A 41 7.00 17.38 -1.52
CA ASP A 41 7.29 18.75 -1.92
C ASP A 41 7.61 18.91 -3.42
N SER A 42 7.68 17.81 -4.17
CA SER A 42 8.01 17.87 -5.60
C SER A 42 6.86 18.50 -6.38
N ASP A 43 7.15 19.46 -7.27
CA ASP A 43 6.15 20.17 -8.08
C ASP A 43 5.17 19.20 -8.77
N ILE A 44 5.68 18.07 -9.26
CA ILE A 44 4.88 17.05 -9.91
C ILE A 44 3.91 16.29 -8.99
N ILE A 45 4.27 16.13 -7.71
CA ILE A 45 3.39 15.55 -6.70
C ILE A 45 2.39 16.62 -6.25
N GLN A 46 2.85 17.84 -5.99
CA GLN A 46 1.97 18.94 -5.60
C GLN A 46 0.97 19.32 -6.70
N ALA A 47 1.28 19.05 -7.97
CA ALA A 47 0.38 19.29 -9.09
C ALA A 47 -0.96 18.54 -8.98
N VAL A 48 -1.04 17.46 -8.19
CA VAL A 48 -2.32 16.76 -7.94
C VAL A 48 -3.14 17.39 -6.82
N ASN A 49 -2.56 18.26 -5.98
CA ASN A 49 -3.24 18.78 -4.79
C ASN A 49 -4.52 19.58 -5.12
N SER A 50 -4.56 20.24 -6.27
CA SER A 50 -5.72 20.98 -6.76
C SER A 50 -6.82 20.10 -7.38
N ASP A 51 -6.58 18.81 -7.53
CA ASP A 51 -7.58 17.90 -8.08
C ASP A 51 -8.69 17.66 -7.08
N ASP A 52 -9.92 17.61 -7.58
CA ASP A 52 -11.08 17.20 -6.81
C ASP A 52 -11.27 15.69 -6.98
N LEU A 53 -11.36 14.97 -5.87
CA LEU A 53 -11.74 13.56 -5.89
C LEU A 53 -13.26 13.44 -6.00
N ASP A 54 -13.74 12.78 -7.05
CA ASP A 54 -15.14 12.41 -7.16
C ASP A 54 -15.46 11.29 -6.15
N ALA A 55 -16.25 11.62 -5.13
CA ALA A 55 -16.61 10.71 -4.06
C ALA A 55 -17.37 9.47 -4.57
N ASP A 56 -18.21 9.62 -5.60
CA ASP A 56 -18.96 8.50 -6.17
C ASP A 56 -18.02 7.56 -6.93
N PHE A 57 -17.06 8.11 -7.67
CA PHE A 57 -16.00 7.34 -8.31
C PHE A 57 -15.16 6.58 -7.28
N VAL A 58 -14.70 7.26 -6.23
CA VAL A 58 -13.90 6.65 -5.15
C VAL A 58 -14.65 5.50 -4.48
N GLU A 59 -15.91 5.72 -4.11
CA GLU A 59 -16.73 4.68 -3.47
C GLU A 59 -17.00 3.51 -4.41
N GLN A 60 -17.20 3.77 -5.72
CA GLN A 60 -17.33 2.72 -6.72
C GLN A 60 -16.03 1.89 -6.82
N GLN A 61 -14.86 2.53 -6.91
CA GLN A 61 -13.57 1.84 -6.96
C GLN A 61 -13.32 1.00 -5.69
N ILE A 62 -13.70 1.48 -4.50
CA ILE A 62 -13.59 0.72 -3.25
C ILE A 62 -14.46 -0.54 -3.31
N ARG A 63 -15.69 -0.44 -3.79
CA ARG A 63 -16.59 -1.60 -3.94
C ARG A 63 -16.04 -2.61 -4.93
N ASP A 64 -15.55 -2.15 -6.07
CA ASP A 64 -15.00 -3.00 -7.12
C ASP A 64 -13.68 -3.67 -6.69
N SER A 65 -12.96 -3.05 -5.76
CA SER A 65 -11.71 -3.54 -5.17
C SER A 65 -11.92 -4.44 -3.95
N ALA A 66 -13.16 -4.74 -3.57
CA ALA A 66 -13.45 -5.58 -2.41
C ALA A 66 -12.79 -6.97 -2.54
N PRO A 67 -12.23 -7.53 -1.44
CA PRO A 67 -11.67 -8.86 -1.46
C PRO A 67 -12.70 -9.89 -1.95
N LYS A 68 -12.32 -10.66 -2.98
CA LYS A 68 -13.18 -11.74 -3.52
C LYS A 68 -13.30 -12.95 -2.58
N GLY A 69 -12.33 -13.11 -1.68
CA GLY A 69 -12.26 -14.21 -0.72
C GLY A 69 -12.54 -13.74 0.71
N PRO A 70 -12.84 -14.67 1.63
CA PRO A 70 -13.08 -14.35 3.02
C PRO A 70 -11.80 -13.83 3.71
N ILE A 71 -11.97 -12.95 4.68
CA ILE A 71 -10.90 -12.57 5.60
C ILE A 71 -10.66 -13.72 6.58
N THR A 72 -9.48 -14.34 6.50
CA THR A 72 -9.11 -15.48 7.34
C THR A 72 -8.21 -14.99 8.47
N LYS A 73 -8.59 -15.30 9.72
CA LYS A 73 -7.86 -14.86 10.94
C LYS A 73 -7.61 -13.33 11.03
N GLY A 74 -8.43 -12.52 10.33
CA GLY A 74 -8.28 -11.06 10.27
C GLY A 74 -7.36 -10.56 9.16
N PHE A 75 -7.01 -11.38 8.16
CA PHE A 75 -6.16 -11.00 7.03
C PHE A 75 -6.79 -11.40 5.70
N CYS A 76 -6.62 -10.56 4.68
CA CYS A 76 -7.02 -10.90 3.31
C CYS A 76 -5.96 -11.79 2.64
N ALA A 77 -6.33 -12.49 1.56
CA ALA A 77 -5.42 -13.40 0.86
C ALA A 77 -4.09 -12.74 0.45
N LYS A 78 -4.12 -11.49 -0.06
CA LYS A 78 -2.89 -10.75 -0.41
C LYS A 78 -1.96 -10.54 0.80
N CYS A 79 -2.52 -10.24 1.98
CA CYS A 79 -1.73 -10.10 3.20
C CYS A 79 -1.18 -11.44 3.67
N GLU A 80 -1.97 -12.51 3.60
CA GLU A 80 -1.49 -13.86 3.93
C GLU A 80 -0.33 -14.28 3.02
N ASP A 81 -0.45 -14.04 1.71
CA ASP A 81 0.61 -14.28 0.73
C ASP A 81 1.87 -13.46 1.04
N LEU A 82 1.73 -12.18 1.37
CA LEU A 82 2.86 -11.34 1.79
C LEU A 82 3.55 -11.91 3.04
N PHE A 83 2.80 -12.42 4.02
CA PHE A 83 3.38 -12.99 5.23
C PHE A 83 4.06 -14.34 4.99
N ASN A 84 3.58 -15.13 4.02
CA ASN A 84 4.23 -16.37 3.63
C ASN A 84 5.59 -16.11 2.97
N ASP A 85 5.73 -14.97 2.27
CA ASP A 85 6.97 -14.53 1.63
C ASP A 85 7.79 -13.53 2.47
N TRP A 86 7.45 -13.39 3.75
CA TRP A 86 8.10 -12.43 4.63
C TRP A 86 9.57 -12.80 4.84
N PRO A 87 10.54 -11.89 4.63
CA PRO A 87 11.95 -12.21 4.72
C PRO A 87 12.31 -12.70 6.12
N THR A 88 13.19 -13.70 6.20
CA THR A 88 13.62 -14.25 7.49
C THR A 88 14.62 -13.28 8.10
N LEU A 89 14.51 -13.00 9.40
CA LEU A 89 15.52 -12.22 10.11
C LEU A 89 16.81 -13.06 10.23
N GLY A 90 17.74 -12.84 9.30
CA GLY A 90 19.10 -13.35 9.32
C GLY A 90 19.29 -14.73 8.68
N GLY A 91 19.63 -14.79 7.40
CA GLY A 91 20.58 -15.73 6.76
C GLY A 91 20.30 -17.23 6.79
N SER A 92 19.42 -17.75 7.64
CA SER A 92 19.08 -19.18 7.68
C SER A 92 17.74 -19.39 8.36
N SER A 93 16.88 -20.18 7.72
CA SER A 93 15.64 -20.72 8.30
C SER A 93 15.84 -21.53 9.59
N THR A 94 17.09 -21.80 9.98
CA THR A 94 17.48 -22.47 11.24
C THR A 94 18.04 -21.53 12.30
N ARG A 95 18.16 -20.24 12.03
CA ARG A 95 18.81 -19.30 12.97
C ARG A 95 17.89 -18.98 14.14
N GLU A 96 18.41 -19.09 15.36
CA GLU A 96 17.69 -18.59 16.54
C GLU A 96 17.53 -17.07 16.43
N TYR A 97 16.37 -16.54 16.81
CA TYR A 97 15.99 -15.12 16.76
C TYR A 97 17.05 -14.15 17.34
N SER A 98 17.84 -14.59 18.32
CA SER A 98 18.90 -13.80 18.98
C SER A 98 20.28 -13.94 18.36
N SER A 99 20.41 -14.69 17.26
CA SER A 99 21.70 -14.93 16.64
C SER A 99 22.18 -13.65 15.96
N LYS A 100 23.44 -13.28 16.19
CA LYS A 100 24.11 -12.23 15.41
C LYS A 100 24.05 -12.61 13.93
N PRO A 101 23.82 -11.68 12.99
CA PRO A 101 23.83 -11.96 11.55
C PRO A 101 25.14 -12.58 11.08
N ASP A 102 25.12 -13.24 9.93
CA ASP A 102 26.35 -13.78 9.38
C ASP A 102 27.26 -12.62 9.03
N PRO A 103 28.53 -12.65 9.50
CA PRO A 103 29.47 -11.56 9.23
C PRO A 103 29.76 -11.38 7.73
N ASP A 104 29.42 -12.38 6.91
CA ASP A 104 29.81 -12.47 5.49
C ASP A 104 28.62 -12.25 4.53
N ALA A 105 27.38 -12.17 5.05
CA ALA A 105 26.20 -11.86 4.27
C ALA A 105 25.77 -10.43 4.59
N GLU A 106 25.65 -9.57 3.59
CA GLU A 106 25.27 -8.16 3.76
C GLU A 106 23.88 -7.95 4.39
N GLY A 107 23.15 -9.03 4.71
CA GLY A 107 21.91 -9.02 5.50
C GLY A 107 20.68 -8.51 4.74
N TRP A 108 20.85 -8.12 3.48
CA TRP A 108 19.79 -7.61 2.62
C TRP A 108 18.96 -8.74 2.02
N GLU A 109 17.95 -9.21 2.74
CA GLU A 109 16.87 -10.01 2.17
C GLU A 109 15.68 -9.11 1.83
N HIS A 110 15.09 -9.33 0.66
CA HIS A 110 13.90 -8.62 0.18
C HIS A 110 12.75 -9.62 0.06
N GLY A 111 11.62 -9.29 0.68
CA GLY A 111 10.34 -9.95 0.43
C GLY A 111 9.79 -9.58 -0.94
N VAL A 112 8.91 -10.43 -1.46
CA VAL A 112 8.23 -10.21 -2.74
C VAL A 112 7.42 -8.91 -2.68
N ALA A 113 7.65 -8.03 -3.65
CA ALA A 113 6.85 -6.81 -3.77
C ALA A 113 5.40 -7.16 -4.12
N ARG A 114 4.44 -6.54 -3.43
CA ARG A 114 3.00 -6.72 -3.64
C ARG A 114 2.36 -5.42 -4.05
N SER A 115 1.42 -5.46 -4.99
CA SER A 115 0.69 -4.28 -5.42
C SER A 115 -0.60 -4.06 -4.63
N TRP A 116 -0.85 -2.81 -4.28
CA TRP A 116 -2.02 -2.33 -3.55
C TRP A 116 -2.46 -0.99 -4.14
N SER A 117 -3.75 -0.79 -4.36
CA SER A 117 -4.30 0.57 -4.46
C SER A 117 -4.84 1.03 -3.10
N THR A 118 -5.02 2.34 -2.92
CA THR A 118 -5.72 2.88 -1.75
C THR A 118 -7.15 2.34 -1.66
N TYR A 119 -7.80 2.15 -2.81
CA TYR A 119 -9.13 1.55 -2.91
C TYR A 119 -9.15 0.10 -2.38
N GLU A 120 -8.18 -0.73 -2.75
CA GLU A 120 -8.04 -2.10 -2.23
C GLU A 120 -7.74 -2.14 -0.74
N LEU A 121 -6.90 -1.21 -0.24
CA LEU A 121 -6.59 -1.09 1.19
C LEU A 121 -7.82 -0.73 2.01
N GLU A 122 -8.57 0.27 1.58
CA GLU A 122 -9.83 0.70 2.21
C GLU A 122 -10.88 -0.42 2.14
N ALA A 123 -11.08 -1.06 0.99
CA ALA A 123 -12.04 -2.15 0.83
C ALA A 123 -11.70 -3.35 1.73
N SER A 124 -10.42 -3.73 1.79
CA SER A 124 -9.94 -4.79 2.68
C SER A 124 -10.05 -4.41 4.15
N THR A 125 -9.86 -3.13 4.48
CA THR A 125 -10.06 -2.59 5.84
C THR A 125 -11.52 -2.73 6.26
N ARG A 126 -12.47 -2.31 5.40
CA ARG A 126 -13.92 -2.49 5.63
C ARG A 126 -14.31 -3.96 5.79
N ALA A 127 -13.62 -4.86 5.10
CA ALA A 127 -13.80 -6.31 5.25
C ALA A 127 -13.18 -6.89 6.54
N GLY A 128 -12.39 -6.12 7.29
CA GLY A 128 -11.78 -6.53 8.56
C GLY A 128 -10.33 -7.00 8.46
N CYS A 129 -9.61 -6.69 7.37
CA CYS A 129 -8.18 -6.99 7.25
C CYS A 129 -7.33 -6.04 8.12
N LYS A 130 -6.69 -6.59 9.15
CA LYS A 130 -5.88 -5.82 10.12
C LYS A 130 -4.66 -5.17 9.50
N PHE A 131 -3.97 -5.85 8.58
CA PHE A 131 -2.75 -5.31 7.96
C PHE A 131 -3.07 -4.20 6.95
N CYS A 132 -4.13 -4.35 6.15
CA CYS A 132 -4.62 -3.25 5.30
C CYS A 132 -5.05 -2.05 6.14
N THR A 133 -5.70 -2.29 7.29
CA THR A 133 -6.07 -1.21 8.22
C THR A 133 -4.84 -0.47 8.72
N PHE A 134 -3.79 -1.19 9.10
CA PHE A 134 -2.52 -0.62 9.50
C PHE A 134 -1.89 0.23 8.39
N LEU A 135 -1.75 -0.31 7.17
CA LEU A 135 -1.19 0.42 6.03
C LEU A 135 -1.96 1.71 5.74
N LEU A 136 -3.30 1.62 5.71
CA LEU A 136 -4.16 2.76 5.46
C LEU A 136 -4.02 3.82 6.57
N GLN A 137 -3.95 3.41 7.83
CA GLN A 137 -3.74 4.32 8.96
C GLN A 137 -2.38 5.04 8.83
N GLN A 138 -1.33 4.36 8.39
CA GLN A 138 -0.01 4.97 8.21
C GLN A 138 0.00 6.02 7.09
N LEU A 139 -0.75 5.78 6.00
CA LEU A 139 -0.99 6.81 4.97
C LEU A 139 -1.72 8.03 5.54
N LYS A 140 -2.73 7.81 6.41
CA LYS A 140 -3.48 8.89 7.07
C LYS A 140 -2.59 9.68 8.03
N ASP A 141 -1.85 9.00 8.90
CA ASP A 141 -0.98 9.62 9.90
C ASP A 141 0.16 10.42 9.25
N SER A 142 0.57 10.03 8.05
CA SER A 142 1.59 10.72 7.26
C SER A 142 1.02 11.81 6.34
N ASN A 143 -0.30 12.07 6.36
CA ASN A 143 -0.99 12.96 5.42
C ASN A 143 -0.81 12.60 3.93
N LEU A 144 -0.48 11.35 3.61
CA LEU A 144 -0.22 10.89 2.24
C LEU A 144 -1.46 10.29 1.57
N LEU A 145 -2.52 9.96 2.32
CA LEU A 145 -3.68 9.27 1.75
C LEU A 145 -4.35 10.07 0.61
N ASP A 146 -4.58 11.36 0.80
CA ASP A 146 -5.23 12.21 -0.21
C ASP A 146 -4.39 12.29 -1.49
N THR A 147 -3.09 12.52 -1.35
CA THR A 147 -2.13 12.54 -2.46
C THR A 147 -2.12 11.21 -3.23
N PHE A 148 -2.11 10.07 -2.52
CA PHE A 148 -2.17 8.76 -3.17
C PHE A 148 -3.47 8.59 -3.96
N CYS A 149 -4.63 8.86 -3.35
CA CYS A 149 -5.93 8.76 -4.04
C CYS A 149 -5.98 9.63 -5.31
N LYS A 150 -5.43 10.86 -5.26
CA LYS A 150 -5.40 11.79 -6.40
C LYS A 150 -4.48 11.33 -7.53
N ILE A 151 -3.30 10.81 -7.19
CA ILE A 151 -2.40 10.18 -8.17
C ILE A 151 -3.09 8.95 -8.79
N GLU A 152 -3.71 8.08 -7.98
CA GLU A 152 -4.46 6.93 -8.48
C GLU A 152 -5.56 7.35 -9.45
N ALA A 153 -6.38 8.35 -9.10
CA ALA A 153 -7.43 8.87 -9.96
C ALA A 153 -6.90 9.35 -11.32
N ARG A 154 -5.81 10.14 -11.35
CA ARG A 154 -5.16 10.54 -12.62
C ARG A 154 -4.69 9.35 -13.45
N LEU A 155 -4.12 8.33 -12.81
CA LEU A 155 -3.64 7.12 -13.49
C LEU A 155 -4.80 6.29 -14.05
N TYR A 156 -5.93 6.22 -13.33
CA TYR A 156 -7.16 5.58 -13.80
C TYR A 156 -7.71 6.26 -15.07
N ASP A 157 -7.75 7.59 -15.09
CA ASP A 157 -8.22 8.37 -16.25
C ASP A 157 -7.38 8.12 -17.51
N LEU A 158 -6.10 7.78 -17.33
CA LEU A 158 -5.16 7.46 -18.41
C LEU A 158 -5.11 5.96 -18.74
N ASN A 159 -5.93 5.15 -18.09
CA ASN A 159 -5.97 3.69 -18.23
C ASN A 159 -4.59 3.04 -17.98
N ASP A 160 -3.83 3.58 -17.03
CA ASP A 160 -2.57 3.00 -16.54
C ASP A 160 -2.76 2.28 -15.20
N ASN A 161 -1.71 1.61 -14.70
CA ASN A 161 -1.71 0.81 -13.49
C ASN A 161 -1.66 1.71 -12.22
N PRO A 162 -2.79 1.92 -11.53
CA PRO A 162 -2.90 2.90 -10.45
C PRO A 162 -2.55 2.26 -9.10
N VAL A 163 -1.65 1.28 -9.08
CA VAL A 163 -1.30 0.55 -7.86
C VAL A 163 0.06 1.00 -7.34
N SER A 164 0.13 1.20 -6.04
CA SER A 164 1.38 1.27 -5.29
C SER A 164 2.00 -0.11 -5.18
N SER A 165 3.33 -0.17 -5.17
CA SER A 165 4.06 -1.39 -4.84
C SER A 165 4.58 -1.31 -3.40
N SER A 166 4.31 -2.33 -2.60
CA SER A 166 4.85 -2.49 -1.26
C SER A 166 5.95 -3.53 -1.25
N SER A 167 7.05 -3.31 -0.55
CA SER A 167 8.08 -4.32 -0.34
C SER A 167 8.50 -4.39 1.13
N VAL A 168 8.96 -5.56 1.55
CA VAL A 168 9.50 -5.76 2.90
C VAL A 168 10.98 -6.03 2.78
N GLN A 169 11.81 -5.39 3.59
CA GLN A 169 13.26 -5.51 3.50
C GLN A 169 13.87 -5.60 4.89
N ASN A 170 14.89 -6.44 5.06
CA ASN A 170 15.75 -6.39 6.25
C ASN A 170 16.72 -5.21 6.15
N TRP A 171 16.93 -4.46 7.24
CA TRP A 171 17.92 -3.38 7.26
C TRP A 171 19.31 -3.91 7.66
N GLY A 172 19.95 -4.58 6.72
CA GLY A 172 21.28 -5.17 6.92
C GLY A 172 21.32 -6.13 8.12
N THR A 173 22.21 -5.87 9.08
CA THR A 173 22.46 -6.73 10.24
C THR A 173 21.61 -6.38 11.48
N ASN A 174 20.69 -5.43 11.38
CA ASN A 174 19.85 -5.09 12.52
C ASN A 174 18.59 -5.99 12.55
N PRO A 175 17.91 -6.11 13.70
CA PRO A 175 16.65 -6.85 13.79
C PRO A 175 15.45 -6.04 13.25
N ILE A 176 15.70 -4.98 12.48
CA ILE A 176 14.66 -4.07 11.98
C ILE A 176 14.30 -4.50 10.57
N GLN A 177 13.00 -4.65 10.35
CA GLN A 177 12.44 -4.82 9.01
C GLN A 177 11.75 -3.53 8.62
N LEU A 178 11.95 -3.17 7.36
CA LEU A 178 11.30 -2.06 6.73
C LEU A 178 10.15 -2.53 5.88
N LEU A 179 9.05 -1.82 5.97
CA LEU A 179 7.96 -1.91 5.03
C LEU A 179 7.96 -0.64 4.19
N TRP A 180 8.16 -0.81 2.90
CA TRP A 180 8.14 0.25 1.92
C TRP A 180 6.81 0.26 1.20
N LEU A 181 6.29 1.45 0.89
CA LEU A 181 5.13 1.65 0.04
C LEU A 181 5.45 2.76 -0.96
N ASN A 182 5.56 2.40 -2.23
CA ASN A 182 5.91 3.32 -3.31
C ASN A 182 4.68 4.15 -3.72
N LEU A 183 4.90 5.31 -4.33
CA LEU A 183 3.82 6.09 -4.95
C LEU A 183 3.06 5.25 -6.01
N PRO A 184 1.77 5.52 -6.25
CA PRO A 184 0.99 4.78 -7.23
C PRO A 184 1.60 4.83 -8.64
N GLY A 185 1.64 3.70 -9.35
CA GLY A 185 2.25 3.60 -10.67
C GLY A 185 3.78 3.56 -10.67
N LYS A 186 4.43 3.60 -9.50
CA LYS A 186 5.89 3.47 -9.37
C LYS A 186 6.31 2.09 -8.86
N LEU A 187 7.26 1.48 -9.58
CA LEU A 187 7.88 0.20 -9.21
C LEU A 187 9.15 0.39 -8.36
N ILE A 188 9.84 1.52 -8.54
CA ILE A 188 11.12 1.85 -7.89
C ILE A 188 11.02 3.32 -7.50
N ALA A 189 10.37 3.60 -6.37
CA ALA A 189 10.31 4.93 -5.81
C ALA A 189 10.42 4.82 -4.29
N MET A 190 11.59 5.13 -3.73
CA MET A 190 11.71 5.33 -2.28
C MET A 190 11.00 6.63 -1.84
N THR A 191 9.71 6.78 -2.15
CA THR A 191 8.89 7.79 -1.47
C THR A 191 8.49 7.18 -0.13
N SER A 192 9.35 7.39 0.86
CA SER A 192 9.34 6.57 2.07
C SER A 192 8.21 6.96 3.03
N CYS A 193 7.13 6.19 3.08
CA CYS A 193 6.46 5.96 4.36
C CYS A 193 7.26 4.87 5.09
N LEU A 194 8.37 5.27 5.73
CA LEU A 194 9.27 4.35 6.40
C LEU A 194 8.64 3.86 7.70
N MET A 195 8.08 2.66 7.68
CA MET A 195 7.55 2.02 8.88
C MET A 195 8.64 1.16 9.52
N TYR A 196 9.08 1.56 10.71
CA TYR A 196 9.97 0.75 11.54
C TYR A 196 9.19 -0.34 12.26
N LEU A 197 9.41 -1.60 11.87
CA LEU A 197 8.91 -2.75 12.61
C LEU A 197 9.99 -3.19 13.61
N THR A 198 9.91 -2.72 14.86
CA THR A 198 10.80 -3.21 15.93
C THR A 198 10.14 -4.37 16.67
N PRO A 199 10.77 -5.54 16.75
CA PRO A 199 10.21 -6.64 17.53
C PRO A 199 10.46 -6.41 19.03
N ARG A 200 9.42 -6.07 19.79
CA ARG A 200 9.48 -6.13 21.27
C ARG A 200 9.11 -7.52 21.79
N THR A 201 10.09 -8.13 22.47
CA THR A 201 10.02 -9.25 23.43
C THR A 201 9.92 -10.70 22.92
N SER A 202 10.65 -11.55 23.64
CA SER A 202 11.13 -12.91 23.39
C SER A 202 10.06 -14.00 23.20
N GLY A 203 10.42 -15.05 22.46
CA GLY A 203 9.66 -16.31 22.32
C GLY A 203 9.03 -16.51 20.93
N CYS A 204 9.16 -17.71 20.36
CA CYS A 204 8.77 -18.08 19.00
C CYS A 204 7.39 -17.56 18.54
N GLN A 205 7.35 -17.13 17.25
CA GLN A 205 6.21 -16.86 16.34
C GLN A 205 6.28 -15.43 15.75
N LEU A 206 7.12 -15.25 14.73
CA LEU A 206 7.37 -13.93 14.11
C LEU A 206 6.18 -13.38 13.33
N ALA A 207 5.45 -14.23 12.60
CA ALA A 207 4.21 -13.81 11.94
C ALA A 207 3.12 -13.44 12.96
N LEU A 208 2.99 -14.21 14.05
CA LEU A 208 2.02 -13.93 15.12
C LEU A 208 2.39 -12.69 15.97
N LYS A 209 3.65 -12.25 15.95
CA LYS A 209 4.14 -11.11 16.74
C LYS A 209 4.15 -9.79 15.98
N ALA A 210 4.39 -9.78 14.68
CA ALA A 210 4.03 -8.64 13.83
C ALA A 210 2.51 -8.39 13.90
N MET A 211 1.70 -9.46 13.90
CA MET A 211 0.26 -9.40 14.19
C MET A 211 -0.04 -8.85 15.58
N ASN A 212 0.67 -9.26 16.64
CA ASN A 212 0.46 -8.73 18.00
C ASN A 212 0.94 -7.29 18.17
N TYR A 213 1.92 -6.80 17.39
CA TYR A 213 2.30 -5.39 17.39
C TYR A 213 1.22 -4.54 16.70
N VAL A 214 0.74 -4.94 15.53
CA VAL A 214 -0.42 -4.31 14.89
C VAL A 214 -1.62 -4.34 15.85
N GLN A 215 -1.86 -5.46 16.52
CA GLN A 215 -2.96 -5.61 17.47
C GLN A 215 -2.76 -4.78 18.76
N ALA A 216 -1.54 -4.64 19.29
CA ALA A 216 -1.25 -3.84 20.47
C ALA A 216 -1.32 -2.32 20.20
N THR A 217 -0.82 -1.87 19.04
CA THR A 217 -0.86 -0.46 18.62
C THR A 217 -2.29 -0.02 18.26
N MET A 218 -3.11 -0.92 17.69
CA MET A 218 -4.53 -0.64 17.41
C MET A 218 -5.42 -0.59 18.66
N THR A 219 -5.03 -1.20 19.78
CA THR A 219 -5.75 -1.04 21.06
C THR A 219 -5.48 0.29 21.77
N ALA A 220 -4.46 1.06 21.36
CA ALA A 220 -4.06 2.30 22.04
C ALA A 220 -4.68 3.57 21.43
N HIS A 221 -5.22 3.51 20.21
CA HIS A 221 -5.88 4.63 19.55
C HIS A 221 -7.29 4.23 19.14
N CYS A 222 -8.28 4.77 19.86
CA CYS A 222 -9.69 4.65 19.50
C CYS A 222 -9.92 5.31 18.13
N LEU A 223 -10.43 4.55 17.17
CA LEU A 223 -10.84 5.03 15.85
C LEU A 223 -11.98 6.07 16.00
N PRO A 224 -11.94 7.22 15.31
CA PRO A 224 -13.11 8.06 15.14
C PRO A 224 -14.12 7.40 14.19
N ASP A 225 -15.41 7.60 14.49
CA ASP A 225 -16.57 7.13 13.75
C ASP A 225 -16.68 7.87 12.40
N TRP A 226 -16.74 7.12 11.29
CA TRP A 226 -16.79 7.64 9.92
C TRP A 226 -18.24 7.77 9.43
N SER A 227 -19.06 8.53 10.17
CA SER A 227 -20.47 8.79 9.82
C SER A 227 -20.84 10.27 9.81
N GLN A 228 -19.95 11.14 9.32
CA GLN A 228 -20.27 12.53 8.97
C GLN A 228 -19.61 12.97 7.67
#